data_AF-A0A8J3SL39-F1
#
_entry.id   AF-A0A8J3SL39-F1
#
_cell.length_a   1.000
_cell.length_b   1.000
_cell.length_c   1.000
_cell.angle_alpha   90.00
_cell.angle_beta   90.00
_cell.angle_gamma   90.00
#
_symmetry.space_group_name_H-M   'P 1'
#
loop_
_entity.id
_entity.type
_entity.pdbx_description
1 polymer ?
#
loop_
_entity_poly.entity_id
_entity_poly.type
_entity_poly.pdbx_seq_one_letter_code
_entity_poly.pdbx_strand_id
1 'polypeptide(L)'
;MHNRDVRASDRDRDAAAERLQLAVEEGCLNLGEFDERVGLAYRSVTQGELADLVADLPENRRRSPQSPSPAGLPRWLKLVWTGWAVVFAVNVAVWVAVSVAQACPADFWPKGMLPPALILAVVTAGAIRRRRDASGEGP
;
A
#
# COMPACT_ATOMS: atom_id res chain seq x y z
N MET A 1 -10.36 1.86 35.12
CA MET A 1 -9.29 2.83 35.46
C MET A 1 -7.94 2.16 35.80
N HIS A 2 -7.57 0.98 35.25
CA HIS A 2 -6.30 0.31 35.63
C HIS A 2 -5.45 -0.18 34.44
N ASN A 3 -5.56 0.42 33.25
CA ASN A 3 -4.74 0.03 32.10
C ASN A 3 -3.49 0.91 31.91
N ARG A 4 -3.24 1.90 32.80
CA ARG A 4 -2.09 2.81 32.68
C ARG A 4 -0.77 2.11 33.00
N ASP A 5 -0.76 1.18 33.96
CA ASP A 5 0.42 0.38 34.34
C ASP A 5 0.66 -0.83 33.42
N VAL A 6 -0.23 -1.08 32.46
CA VAL A 6 -0.07 -2.19 31.52
C VAL A 6 1.00 -1.84 30.50
N ARG A 7 1.89 -2.81 30.25
CA ARG A 7 2.97 -2.67 29.28
C ARG A 7 2.39 -2.44 27.88
N ALA A 8 2.85 -1.37 27.23
CA ALA A 8 2.48 -1.05 25.86
C ALA A 8 2.96 -2.14 24.90
N SER A 9 2.03 -2.65 24.09
CA SER A 9 2.33 -3.48 22.93
C SER A 9 2.83 -2.61 21.78
N ASP A 10 3.52 -3.20 20.80
CA ASP A 10 3.93 -2.47 19.58
C ASP A 10 2.74 -1.86 18.86
N ARG A 11 1.59 -2.56 18.86
CA ARG A 11 0.33 -2.02 18.34
C ARG A 11 -0.13 -0.74 19.04
N ASP A 12 0.11 -0.64 20.34
CA ASP A 12 -0.26 0.56 21.10
C ASP A 12 0.67 1.73 20.75
N ARG A 13 1.97 1.45 20.56
CA ARG A 13 2.96 2.44 20.10
C ARG A 13 2.62 2.95 18.69
N ASP A 14 2.31 2.05 17.78
CA ASP A 14 1.93 2.40 16.40
C ASP A 14 0.63 3.22 16.37
N ALA A 15 -0.37 2.84 17.17
CA ALA A 15 -1.62 3.60 17.26
C ALA A 15 -1.43 5.02 17.82
N ALA A 16 -0.46 5.22 18.72
CA ALA A 16 -0.08 6.55 19.20
C ALA A 16 0.65 7.35 18.12
N ALA A 17 1.59 6.72 17.39
CA ALA A 17 2.30 7.35 16.28
C ALA A 17 1.36 7.79 15.15
N GLU A 18 0.36 6.97 14.79
CA GLU A 18 -0.68 7.35 13.83
C GLU A 18 -1.48 8.57 14.29
N ARG A 19 -1.82 8.64 15.59
CA ARG A 19 -2.53 9.79 16.17
C ARG A 19 -1.71 11.07 16.09
N LEU A 20 -0.41 10.97 16.39
CA LEU A 20 0.53 12.10 16.27
C LEU A 20 0.65 12.57 14.82
N GLN A 21 0.70 11.64 13.85
CA GLN A 21 0.75 12.00 12.43
C GLN A 21 -0.52 12.75 12.00
N LEU A 22 -1.69 12.29 12.43
CA LEU A 22 -2.96 12.96 12.14
C LEU A 22 -3.00 14.37 12.72
N ALA A 23 -2.46 14.58 13.93
CA ALA A 23 -2.37 15.92 14.51
C ALA A 23 -1.46 16.87 13.70
N VAL A 24 -0.40 16.36 13.06
CA VAL A 24 0.43 17.15 12.13
C VAL A 24 -0.35 17.50 10.87
N GLU A 25 -1.08 16.53 10.31
CA GLU A 25 -1.93 16.74 9.12
C GLU A 25 -3.02 17.80 9.38
N GLU A 26 -3.56 17.83 10.60
CA GLU A 26 -4.54 18.81 11.06
C GLU A 26 -3.91 20.17 11.44
N GLY A 27 -2.58 20.28 11.47
CA GLY A 27 -1.86 21.50 11.86
C GLY A 27 -1.90 21.79 13.37
N CYS A 28 -2.35 20.83 14.17
CA CYS A 28 -2.37 20.90 15.64
C CYS A 28 -0.99 20.61 16.26
N LEU A 29 -0.08 20.00 15.51
CA LEU A 29 1.28 19.65 15.92
C LEU A 29 2.28 20.03 14.83
N ASN A 30 3.41 20.65 15.19
CA ASN A 30 4.49 20.91 14.23
C ASN A 30 5.36 19.67 14.00
N LEU A 31 6.09 19.59 12.89
CA LEU A 31 6.96 18.48 12.52
C LEU A 31 8.08 18.23 13.55
N GLY A 32 8.64 19.28 14.16
CA GLY A 32 9.64 19.13 15.22
C GLY A 32 9.08 18.50 16.49
N GLU A 33 7.87 18.92 16.89
CA GLU A 33 7.18 18.35 18.06
C GLU A 33 6.73 16.91 17.79
N PHE A 34 6.34 16.62 16.54
CA PHE A 34 6.03 15.27 16.09
C PHE A 34 7.22 14.33 16.25
N ASP A 35 8.40 14.72 15.75
CA ASP A 35 9.62 13.87 15.83
C ASP A 35 9.98 13.56 17.29
N GLU A 36 9.91 14.58 18.16
CA GLU A 36 10.14 14.42 19.59
C GLU A 36 9.12 13.47 20.25
N ARG A 37 7.82 13.68 19.99
CA ARG A 37 6.76 12.87 20.59
C ARG A 37 6.71 11.45 20.03
N VAL A 38 6.99 11.24 18.75
CA VAL A 38 7.11 9.90 18.15
C VAL A 38 8.30 9.15 18.74
N GLY A 39 9.44 9.81 18.92
CA GLY A 39 10.59 9.23 19.59
C GLY A 39 10.29 8.83 21.04
N LEU A 40 9.48 9.62 21.76
CA LEU A 40 8.98 9.27 23.10
C LEU A 40 7.98 8.11 23.05
N ALA A 41 7.06 8.11 22.09
CA ALA A 41 6.07 7.05 21.94
C ALA A 41 6.73 5.68 21.73
N TYR A 42 7.75 5.58 20.88
CA TYR A 42 8.47 4.32 20.67
C TYR A 42 9.32 3.87 21.86
N ARG A 43 9.75 4.79 22.73
CA ARG A 43 10.50 4.48 23.97
C ARG A 43 9.59 4.16 25.16
N SER A 44 8.31 4.49 25.07
CA SER A 44 7.35 4.25 26.14
C SER A 44 7.19 2.76 26.45
N VAL A 45 7.11 2.47 27.74
CA VAL A 45 6.98 1.10 28.25
C VAL A 45 5.54 0.83 28.64
N THR A 46 4.78 1.86 29.03
CA THR A 46 3.43 1.72 29.55
C THR A 46 2.38 2.40 28.67
N GLN A 47 1.15 1.88 28.69
CA GLN A 47 0.05 2.50 27.97
C GLN A 47 -0.35 3.86 28.56
N GLY A 48 -0.06 4.10 29.85
CA GLY A 48 -0.24 5.40 30.48
C GLY A 48 0.65 6.48 29.87
N GLU A 49 1.94 6.17 29.65
CA GLU A 49 2.89 7.08 28.99
C GLU A 49 2.44 7.43 27.57
N LEU A 50 1.97 6.44 26.79
CA LEU A 50 1.43 6.68 25.45
C LEU A 50 0.18 7.56 25.47
N ALA A 51 -0.71 7.35 26.44
CA ALA A 51 -1.93 8.13 26.58
C ALA A 51 -1.63 9.60 26.88
N ASP A 52 -0.63 9.87 27.73
CA ASP A 52 -0.26 11.24 28.11
C ASP A 52 0.34 12.03 26.92
N LEU A 53 1.07 11.37 26.01
CA LEU A 53 1.64 11.99 24.81
C LEU A 53 0.61 12.46 23.78
N VAL A 54 -0.60 11.90 23.82
CA VAL A 54 -1.69 12.18 22.87
C VAL A 54 -2.92 12.80 23.55
N ALA A 55 -2.87 13.05 24.86
CA ALA A 55 -4.00 13.52 25.65
C ALA A 55 -4.41 14.97 25.33
N ASP A 56 -3.46 15.78 24.87
CA ASP A 56 -3.65 17.18 24.48
C ASP A 56 -4.12 17.33 23.03
N LEU A 57 -4.08 16.25 22.25
CA LEU A 57 -4.49 16.25 20.86
C LEU A 57 -6.01 16.10 20.74
N PRO A 58 -6.62 16.68 19.68
CA PRO A 58 -8.04 16.48 19.43
C PRO A 58 -8.36 14.99 19.36
N GLU A 59 -9.40 14.57 20.08
CA GLU A 59 -9.74 13.17 20.18
C GLU A 59 -10.28 12.68 18.84
N ASN A 60 -9.37 12.11 18.03
CA ASN A 60 -9.77 11.52 16.76
C ASN A 60 -10.65 10.30 17.10
N ARG A 61 -11.97 10.50 16.96
CA ARG A 61 -13.00 9.47 17.16
C ARG A 61 -12.60 8.31 16.28
N ARG A 62 -12.04 7.28 16.92
CA ARG A 62 -11.53 6.03 16.35
C ARG A 62 -12.18 5.80 14.99
N ARG A 63 -11.39 5.93 13.92
CA ARG A 63 -11.76 5.42 12.60
C ARG A 63 -12.17 3.97 12.86
N SER A 64 -13.48 3.73 12.93
CA SER A 64 -14.00 2.39 13.21
C SER A 64 -13.42 1.47 12.15
N PRO A 65 -13.21 0.16 12.43
CA PRO A 65 -12.71 -0.75 11.42
C PRO A 65 -13.59 -0.55 10.19
N GLN A 66 -13.02 0.04 9.13
CA GLN A 66 -13.78 0.27 7.91
C GLN A 66 -14.17 -1.13 7.48
N SER A 67 -15.46 -1.45 7.58
CA SER A 67 -16.00 -2.64 6.95
C SER A 67 -15.46 -2.65 5.52
N PRO A 68 -14.95 -3.79 5.02
CA PRO A 68 -14.35 -3.86 3.70
C PRO A 68 -15.41 -3.46 2.68
N SER A 69 -15.41 -2.19 2.29
CA SER A 69 -16.17 -1.69 1.16
C SER A 69 -15.61 -2.43 -0.05
N PRO A 70 -16.44 -2.99 -0.95
CA PRO A 70 -15.96 -3.72 -2.11
C PRO A 70 -15.06 -2.78 -2.93
N ALA A 71 -13.76 -2.95 -2.75
CA ALA A 71 -12.75 -2.05 -3.27
C ALA A 71 -12.69 -2.24 -4.79
N GLY A 72 -13.44 -1.42 -5.53
CA GLY A 72 -13.12 -1.15 -6.92
C GLY A 72 -11.65 -0.75 -6.99
N LEU A 73 -10.89 -1.35 -7.93
CA LEU A 73 -9.43 -1.19 -8.03
C LEU A 73 -8.99 0.25 -7.70
N PRO A 74 -8.03 0.44 -6.77
CA PRO A 74 -7.70 1.75 -6.25
C PRO A 74 -7.32 2.70 -7.40
N ARG A 75 -7.80 3.95 -7.33
CA ARG A 75 -7.70 4.91 -8.45
C ARG A 75 -6.26 5.15 -8.92
N TRP A 76 -5.29 5.12 -7.99
CA TRP A 76 -3.85 5.23 -8.31
C TRP A 76 -3.35 4.04 -9.15
N LEU A 77 -3.83 2.83 -8.85
CA LEU A 77 -3.46 1.63 -9.59
C LEU A 77 -4.02 1.67 -11.01
N LYS A 78 -5.24 2.17 -11.19
CA LYS A 78 -5.81 2.42 -12.52
C LYS A 78 -4.98 3.46 -13.28
N LEU A 79 -4.56 4.55 -12.65
CA LEU A 79 -3.70 5.57 -13.28
C LEU A 79 -2.34 5.00 -13.72
N VAL A 80 -1.69 4.21 -12.85
CA VAL A 80 -0.42 3.54 -13.17
C VAL A 80 -0.61 2.55 -14.33
N TRP A 81 -1.67 1.74 -14.30
CA TRP A 81 -1.99 0.81 -15.37
C TRP A 81 -2.27 1.50 -16.70
N THR A 82 -3.00 2.61 -16.68
CA THR A 82 -3.33 3.36 -17.90
C THR A 82 -2.07 3.98 -18.49
N GLY A 83 -1.19 4.55 -17.67
CA GLY A 83 0.10 5.08 -18.10
C GLY A 83 0.99 4.00 -18.73
N TRP A 84 1.11 2.85 -18.07
CA TRP A 84 1.87 1.72 -18.60
C TRP A 84 1.30 1.20 -19.93
N ALA A 85 -0.02 1.06 -20.05
CA ALA A 85 -0.69 0.61 -21.27
C ALA A 85 -0.48 1.59 -22.43
N VAL A 86 -0.49 2.90 -22.18
CA VAL A 86 -0.20 3.92 -23.21
C VAL A 86 1.24 3.80 -23.71
N VAL A 87 2.22 3.68 -22.80
CA VAL A 87 3.63 3.52 -23.18
C VAL A 87 3.84 2.25 -23.99
N PHE A 88 3.21 1.14 -23.59
CA PHE A 88 3.24 -0.11 -24.31
C PHE A 88 2.63 0.02 -25.72
N ALA A 89 1.45 0.65 -25.83
CA ALA A 89 0.77 0.85 -27.11
C ALA A 89 1.60 1.70 -28.08
N VAL A 90 2.23 2.77 -27.59
CA VAL A 90 3.15 3.60 -28.39
C VAL A 90 4.33 2.78 -28.88
N ASN A 91 4.94 1.96 -28.01
CA ASN A 91 6.07 1.12 -28.38
C ASN A 91 5.70 0.09 -29.47
N VAL A 92 4.52 -0.55 -29.33
CA VAL A 92 3.98 -1.47 -30.34
C VAL A 92 3.67 -0.75 -31.65
N ALA A 93 3.10 0.45 -31.61
CA ALA A 93 2.78 1.21 -32.82
C ALA A 93 4.04 1.61 -33.61
N VAL A 94 5.08 2.09 -32.92
CA VAL A 94 6.39 2.38 -33.52
C VAL A 94 6.99 1.12 -34.13
N TRP A 95 6.91 0.01 -33.42
CA TRP A 95 7.41 -1.28 -33.91
C TRP A 95 6.66 -1.74 -35.17
N VAL A 96 5.32 -1.69 -35.20
CA VAL A 96 4.53 -2.06 -36.39
C VAL A 96 4.88 -1.17 -37.57
N ALA A 97 5.00 0.15 -37.36
CA ALA A 97 5.38 1.09 -38.41
C ALA A 97 6.76 0.77 -39.00
N VAL A 98 7.75 0.48 -38.15
CA VAL A 98 9.09 0.06 -38.58
C VAL A 98 9.06 -1.30 -39.28
N SER A 99 8.27 -2.24 -38.77
CA SER A 99 8.17 -3.59 -39.33
C SER A 99 7.54 -3.60 -40.72
N VAL A 100 6.53 -2.78 -40.96
CA VAL A 100 5.89 -2.63 -42.27
C VAL A 100 6.84 -1.95 -43.26
N ALA A 101 7.62 -0.96 -42.81
CA ALA A 101 8.55 -0.22 -43.66
C ALA A 101 9.75 -1.05 -44.15
N GLN A 102 10.17 -2.08 -43.41
CA GLN A 102 11.43 -2.77 -43.68
C GLN A 102 11.31 -3.99 -44.60
N ALA A 103 10.13 -4.58 -44.81
CA ALA A 103 9.81 -5.74 -45.70
C ALA A 103 10.76 -6.96 -45.67
N CYS A 104 11.79 -6.95 -44.82
CA CYS A 104 12.64 -8.04 -44.40
C CYS A 104 12.40 -8.21 -42.90
N PRO A 105 12.11 -9.42 -42.39
CA PRO A 105 11.93 -9.65 -40.97
C PRO A 105 13.27 -9.46 -40.26
N ALA A 106 13.56 -8.21 -39.87
CA ALA A 106 14.71 -7.88 -39.07
C ALA A 106 14.66 -8.69 -37.77
N ASP A 107 15.77 -9.36 -37.46
CA ASP A 107 15.91 -10.27 -36.33
C ASP A 107 15.31 -9.68 -35.05
N PHE A 108 14.20 -10.29 -34.64
CA PHE A 108 13.32 -9.82 -33.57
C PHE A 108 14.03 -9.95 -32.21
N TRP A 109 14.54 -8.83 -31.71
CA TRP A 109 15.21 -8.64 -30.42
C TRP A 109 14.39 -8.93 -29.12
N PRO A 110 13.05 -9.11 -29.12
CA PRO A 110 12.27 -9.46 -27.92
C PRO A 110 12.48 -10.86 -27.35
N LYS A 111 13.33 -11.69 -27.96
CA LYS A 111 13.70 -13.04 -27.46
C LYS A 111 14.21 -13.00 -25.99
N GLY A 112 14.73 -11.85 -25.53
CA GLY A 112 15.25 -11.67 -24.16
C GLY A 112 14.25 -11.18 -23.09
N MET A 113 13.03 -10.73 -23.44
CA MET A 113 12.13 -10.07 -22.47
C MET A 113 10.78 -10.76 -22.23
N LEU A 114 10.50 -11.89 -22.88
CA LEU A 114 9.33 -12.73 -22.59
C LEU A 114 9.38 -13.51 -21.25
N PRO A 115 10.54 -13.97 -20.74
CA PRO A 115 10.56 -14.75 -19.49
C PRO A 115 9.99 -14.03 -18.25
N PRO A 116 10.32 -12.75 -17.95
CA PRO A 116 9.79 -12.11 -16.75
C PRO A 116 8.27 -11.86 -16.81
N ALA A 117 7.73 -11.55 -17.99
CA ALA A 117 6.28 -11.32 -18.17
C ALA A 117 5.48 -12.62 -18.05
N LEU A 118 5.97 -13.74 -18.62
CA LEU A 118 5.31 -15.04 -18.52
C LEU A 118 5.36 -15.60 -17.08
N ILE A 119 6.50 -15.44 -16.39
CA ILE A 119 6.64 -15.84 -14.98
C ILE A 119 5.65 -15.06 -14.11
N LEU A 120 5.50 -13.75 -14.33
CA LEU A 120 4.54 -12.93 -13.59
C LEU A 120 3.08 -13.31 -13.90
N ALA A 121 2.75 -13.62 -15.16
CA ALA A 121 1.43 -14.06 -15.55
C ALA A 121 1.07 -15.43 -14.91
N VAL A 122 2.02 -16.37 -14.86
CA VAL A 122 1.83 -17.68 -14.23
C VAL A 122 1.67 -17.56 -12.71
N VAL A 123 2.50 -16.73 -12.04
CA VAL A 123 2.38 -16.47 -10.60
C VAL A 123 1.03 -15.83 -10.27
N THR A 124 0.57 -14.89 -11.11
CA THR A 124 -0.74 -14.22 -10.93
C THR A 124 -1.90 -15.19 -11.15
N ALA A 125 -1.85 -16.02 -12.19
CA ALA A 125 -2.87 -17.03 -12.47
C ALA A 125 -2.94 -18.10 -11.36
N GLY A 126 -1.81 -18.50 -10.79
CA GLY A 126 -1.74 -19.44 -9.67
C GLY A 126 -2.36 -18.90 -8.38
N ALA A 127 -2.12 -17.62 -8.05
CA ALA A 127 -2.69 -16.96 -6.87
C ALA A 127 -4.22 -16.80 -6.96
N ILE A 128 -4.75 -16.64 -8.18
CA ILE A 128 -6.19 -16.52 -8.44
C ILE A 128 -6.89 -17.88 -8.35
N ARG A 129 -6.26 -18.95 -8.84
CA ARG A 129 -6.83 -20.32 -8.78
C ARG A 129 -6.96 -20.84 -7.35
N ARG A 130 -5.94 -20.60 -6.51
CA ARG A 130 -5.92 -21.02 -5.09
C ARG A 130 -7.05 -20.42 -4.23
N ARG A 131 -7.65 -19.30 -4.66
CA ARG A 131 -8.81 -18.68 -3.99
C ARG A 131 -10.16 -19.27 -4.41
N ARG A 132 -10.24 -19.85 -5.61
CA ARG A 132 -11.44 -20.57 -6.06
C ARG A 132 -11.61 -21.90 -5.34
N ASP A 133 -10.51 -22.62 -5.13
CA ASP A 133 -10.53 -23.92 -4.44
C ASP A 133 -10.92 -23.76 -2.96
N ALA A 134 -10.57 -22.63 -2.34
CA ALA A 134 -10.97 -22.30 -0.96
C ALA A 134 -12.44 -21.88 -0.81
N SER A 135 -13.16 -21.64 -1.91
CA SER A 135 -14.59 -21.25 -1.89
C SER A 135 -15.51 -22.41 -2.33
N GLY A 136 -14.94 -23.56 -2.70
CA GLY A 136 -15.67 -24.73 -3.16
C GLY A 136 -16.02 -25.75 -2.08
N GLU A 137 -15.46 -25.61 -0.87
CA GLU A 137 -15.73 -26.57 0.22
C GLU A 137 -16.73 -25.98 1.22
N GLY A 138 -18.00 -26.25 0.98
CA GLY A 138 -19.02 -26.35 2.02
C GLY A 138 -20.39 -25.81 1.62
N PRO A 139 -21.50 -26.51 1.95
CA PRO A 139 -21.69 -27.89 2.41
C PRO A 139 -22.30 -28.83 1.36
#